data_AF-A0A924MTR5-F1
#
_entry.id   AF-A0A924MTR5-F1
#
_cell.length_a   1.000
_cell.length_b   1.000
_cell.length_c   1.000
_cell.angle_alpha   90.00
_cell.angle_beta   90.00
_cell.angle_gamma   90.00
#
_symmetry.space_group_name_H-M   'P 1'
#
loop_
_entity.id
_entity.type
_entity.pdbx_description
1 polymer ?
#
loop_
_entity_poly.entity_id
_entity_poly.type
_entity_poly.pdbx_seq_one_letter_code
_entity_poly.pdbx_strand_id
1 'polypeptide(L)'
;MPEPETVRVALLQINPTVGDLDGNARLIADAARAAWRQGARVALAPELALCGYPPEDLLLRPAFLRANASALEALARELADCDGLNVVVGHPWGGAAIDHGDDVRSKSVSVPRVFNAASVLAGGSVTATYCKRELPNYQVFDERRYFVSGRDSGLGPVVFESGGTRFGVLICEDAWSDEPARLAQAAGADVLCVINASPFHLGKPADREAQMARRAQATGLPLLYAHLTGGQDEVVFDGGSFALDAQGEGVARAAPLQPTTLRADVAPGRAPVPPAGSGVVALPEPESQAWSALVTGVRDYIGKNGFPSVIIGLSGGIDS
;
A
#
# COMPACT_ATOMS: atom_id res chain seq x y z
N MET A 1 -26.10 0.87 23.78
CA MET A 1 -25.45 1.46 22.58
C MET A 1 -25.94 0.66 21.39
N PRO A 2 -26.24 1.27 20.23
CA PRO A 2 -26.52 0.50 19.02
C PRO A 2 -25.33 -0.44 18.72
N GLU A 3 -25.59 -1.62 18.16
CA GLU A 3 -24.51 -2.50 17.70
C GLU A 3 -23.66 -1.76 16.66
N PRO A 4 -22.33 -1.91 16.69
CA PRO A 4 -21.48 -1.25 15.73
C PRO A 4 -21.80 -1.73 14.31
N GLU A 5 -21.88 -0.77 13.38
CA GLU A 5 -22.17 -1.05 11.99
C GLU A 5 -21.00 -1.80 11.36
N THR A 6 -21.31 -2.80 10.53
CA THR A 6 -20.28 -3.52 9.78
C THR A 6 -19.81 -2.67 8.60
N VAL A 7 -18.50 -2.45 8.51
CA VAL A 7 -17.86 -1.63 7.49
C VAL A 7 -17.23 -2.53 6.45
N ARG A 8 -17.66 -2.38 5.19
CA ARG A 8 -17.00 -3.07 4.08
C ARG A 8 -15.74 -2.34 3.67
N VAL A 9 -14.61 -3.04 3.71
CA VAL A 9 -13.29 -2.58 3.31
C VAL A 9 -12.87 -3.24 2.00
N ALA A 10 -12.23 -2.49 1.13
CA ALA A 10 -11.65 -2.96 -0.12
C ALA A 10 -10.13 -2.76 -0.12
N LEU A 11 -9.38 -3.85 -0.33
CA LEU A 11 -7.93 -3.83 -0.51
C LEU A 11 -7.64 -3.81 -2.00
N LEU A 12 -7.15 -2.69 -2.50
CA LEU A 12 -6.93 -2.45 -3.92
C LEU A 12 -5.57 -3.02 -4.30
N GLN A 13 -5.53 -4.27 -4.76
CA GLN A 13 -4.33 -4.88 -5.33
C GLN A 13 -4.18 -4.40 -6.77
N ILE A 14 -3.42 -3.32 -6.97
CA ILE A 14 -3.28 -2.63 -8.25
C ILE A 14 -1.83 -2.64 -8.73
N ASN A 15 -1.64 -2.40 -10.03
CA ASN A 15 -0.34 -2.37 -10.72
C ASN A 15 -0.03 -0.96 -11.24
N PRO A 16 0.39 -0.03 -10.36
CA PRO A 16 0.76 1.31 -10.77
C PRO A 16 2.08 1.32 -11.56
N THR A 17 2.28 2.37 -12.36
CA THR A 17 3.50 2.60 -13.13
C THR A 17 4.27 3.76 -12.53
N VAL A 18 5.58 3.60 -12.32
CA VAL A 18 6.40 4.67 -11.73
C VAL A 18 6.35 5.92 -12.60
N GLY A 19 5.94 7.04 -12.00
CA GLY A 19 5.87 8.35 -12.65
C GLY A 19 4.61 8.66 -13.45
N ASP A 20 3.74 7.69 -13.74
CA ASP A 20 2.46 7.90 -14.43
C ASP A 20 1.36 8.35 -13.44
N LEU A 21 1.48 9.58 -12.93
CA LEU A 21 0.57 10.11 -11.90
C LEU A 21 -0.90 10.11 -12.34
N ASP A 22 -1.17 10.49 -13.59
CA ASP A 22 -2.54 10.55 -14.11
C ASP A 22 -3.12 9.14 -14.29
N GLY A 23 -2.35 8.19 -14.83
CA GLY A 23 -2.78 6.81 -14.97
C GLY A 23 -2.99 6.12 -13.62
N ASN A 24 -2.08 6.33 -12.67
CA ASN A 24 -2.19 5.78 -11.31
C ASN A 24 -3.37 6.37 -10.53
N ALA A 25 -3.61 7.69 -10.64
CA ALA A 25 -4.77 8.32 -10.02
C ALA A 25 -6.08 7.74 -10.55
N ARG A 26 -6.21 7.56 -11.88
CA ARG A 26 -7.36 6.90 -12.50
C ARG A 26 -7.51 5.46 -12.05
N LEU A 27 -6.40 4.70 -11.99
CA LEU A 27 -6.41 3.32 -11.51
C LEU A 27 -6.95 3.20 -10.08
N ILE A 28 -6.55 4.11 -9.18
CA ILE A 28 -7.06 4.18 -7.81
C ILE A 28 -8.53 4.60 -7.82
N ALA A 29 -8.90 5.64 -8.56
CA ALA A 29 -10.26 6.17 -8.62
C ALA A 29 -11.26 5.12 -9.13
N ASP A 30 -10.94 4.44 -10.23
CA ASP A 30 -11.78 3.41 -10.83
C ASP A 30 -11.97 2.22 -9.88
N ALA A 31 -10.89 1.74 -9.26
CA ALA A 31 -10.96 0.63 -8.31
C ALA A 31 -11.74 1.00 -7.03
N ALA A 32 -11.50 2.19 -6.48
CA ALA A 32 -12.22 2.70 -5.30
C ALA A 32 -13.71 2.91 -5.58
N ARG A 33 -14.05 3.49 -6.74
CA ARG A 33 -15.44 3.69 -7.18
C ARG A 33 -16.16 2.37 -7.45
N ALA A 34 -15.49 1.40 -8.07
CA ALA A 34 -16.02 0.06 -8.25
C ALA A 34 -16.32 -0.62 -6.90
N ALA A 35 -15.42 -0.50 -5.93
CA ALA A 35 -15.62 -1.02 -4.59
C ALA A 35 -16.76 -0.30 -3.84
N TRP A 36 -16.85 1.02 -3.94
CA TRP A 36 -17.92 1.83 -3.33
C TRP A 36 -19.30 1.44 -3.85
N ARG A 37 -19.46 1.23 -5.17
CA ARG A 37 -20.69 0.70 -5.77
C ARG A 37 -21.08 -0.68 -5.23
N GLN A 38 -20.12 -1.43 -4.67
CA GLN A 38 -20.33 -2.73 -4.02
C GLN A 38 -20.49 -2.61 -2.50
N GLY A 39 -20.68 -1.40 -1.99
CA GLY A 39 -20.94 -1.10 -0.59
C GLY A 39 -19.70 -0.81 0.25
N ALA A 40 -18.49 -0.77 -0.33
CA ALA A 40 -17.30 -0.38 0.42
C ALA A 40 -17.42 1.05 0.98
N ARG A 41 -16.91 1.23 2.19
CA ARG A 41 -16.79 2.53 2.87
C ARG A 41 -15.33 2.88 3.19
N VAL A 42 -14.43 1.90 3.09
CA VAL A 42 -12.99 2.11 3.15
C VAL A 42 -12.35 1.41 1.97
N ALA A 43 -11.44 2.09 1.27
CA ALA A 43 -10.60 1.51 0.24
C ALA A 43 -9.12 1.78 0.56
N LEU A 44 -8.27 0.75 0.51
CA LEU A 44 -6.85 0.82 0.82
C LEU A 44 -6.05 0.61 -0.47
N ALA A 45 -5.42 1.67 -0.98
CA ALA A 45 -4.44 1.57 -2.06
C ALA A 45 -3.04 1.23 -1.50
N PRO A 46 -2.17 0.59 -2.29
CA PRO A 46 -0.83 0.20 -1.84
C PRO A 46 0.07 1.39 -1.48
N GLU A 47 1.22 1.06 -0.87
CA GLU A 47 2.30 2.01 -0.59
C GLU A 47 2.79 2.72 -1.87
N LEU A 48 2.94 4.04 -1.79
CA LEU A 48 3.29 4.94 -2.90
C LEU A 48 2.49 4.71 -4.20
N ALA A 49 1.29 4.12 -4.13
CA ALA A 49 0.53 3.74 -5.31
C ALA A 49 0.23 4.92 -6.26
N LEU A 50 0.13 6.15 -5.76
CA LEU A 50 -0.10 7.33 -6.60
C LEU A 50 1.06 7.58 -7.57
N CYS A 51 2.30 7.35 -7.14
CA CYS A 51 3.48 7.56 -7.99
C CYS A 51 4.12 6.29 -8.52
N GLY A 52 3.67 5.11 -8.07
CA GLY A 52 4.36 3.85 -8.25
C GLY A 52 5.55 3.68 -7.31
N TYR A 53 6.01 2.43 -7.15
CA TYR A 53 7.11 2.08 -6.26
C TYR A 53 8.08 1.10 -6.95
N PRO A 54 9.41 1.24 -6.76
CA PRO A 54 10.10 2.40 -6.16
C PRO A 54 10.31 3.53 -7.19
N PRO A 55 10.10 4.82 -6.84
CA PRO A 55 10.35 5.95 -7.74
C PRO A 55 11.80 6.51 -7.67
N GLU A 56 12.61 6.01 -6.74
CA GLU A 56 14.03 6.36 -6.56
C GLU A 56 14.31 7.88 -6.57
N ASP A 57 15.36 8.32 -7.28
CA ASP A 57 15.81 9.71 -7.35
C ASP A 57 14.76 10.69 -7.92
N LEU A 58 13.62 10.23 -8.45
CA LEU A 58 12.47 11.12 -8.74
C LEU A 58 12.01 11.86 -7.47
N LEU A 59 12.15 11.23 -6.30
CA LEU A 59 11.83 11.82 -5.00
C LEU A 59 12.70 13.02 -4.64
N LEU A 60 13.87 13.16 -5.29
CA LEU A 60 14.76 14.30 -5.11
C LEU A 60 14.38 15.49 -6.01
N ARG A 61 13.38 15.34 -6.90
CA ARG A 61 12.97 16.38 -7.85
C ARG A 61 11.77 17.18 -7.30
N PRO A 62 11.92 18.50 -7.02
CA PRO A 62 10.81 19.30 -6.50
C PRO A 62 9.58 19.35 -7.42
N ALA A 63 9.78 19.28 -8.74
CA ALA A 63 8.68 19.24 -9.70
C ALA A 63 7.83 17.96 -9.57
N PHE A 64 8.47 16.82 -9.31
CA PHE A 64 7.81 15.54 -9.11
C PHE A 64 6.97 15.54 -7.82
N LEU A 65 7.52 16.10 -6.73
CA LEU A 65 6.81 16.24 -5.46
C LEU A 65 5.58 17.17 -5.58
N ARG A 66 5.71 18.31 -6.27
CA ARG A 66 4.57 19.21 -6.53
C ARG A 66 3.49 18.55 -7.41
N ALA A 67 3.91 17.76 -8.40
CA ALA A 67 2.97 17.03 -9.25
C ALA A 67 2.20 15.96 -8.44
N ASN A 68 2.88 15.25 -7.54
CA ASN A 68 2.24 14.30 -6.61
C ASN A 68 1.21 14.97 -5.70
N ALA A 69 1.56 16.10 -5.08
CA ALA A 69 0.63 16.86 -4.24
C ALA A 69 -0.62 17.29 -5.03
N SER A 70 -0.41 17.82 -6.25
CA SER A 70 -1.51 18.23 -7.13
C SER A 70 -2.40 17.05 -7.55
N ALA A 71 -1.79 15.90 -7.86
CA ALA A 71 -2.50 14.68 -8.23
C ALA A 71 -3.33 14.11 -7.07
N LEU A 72 -2.81 14.15 -5.84
CA LEU A 72 -3.54 13.72 -4.64
C LEU A 72 -4.78 14.59 -4.38
N GLU A 73 -4.64 15.92 -4.47
CA GLU A 73 -5.76 16.85 -4.32
C GLU A 73 -6.80 16.72 -5.45
N ALA A 74 -6.35 16.44 -6.67
CA ALA A 74 -7.24 16.16 -7.80
C ALA A 74 -8.02 14.86 -7.58
N LEU A 75 -7.33 13.78 -7.18
CA LEU A 75 -7.93 12.49 -6.87
C LEU A 75 -8.96 12.60 -5.73
N ALA A 76 -8.64 13.37 -4.67
CA ALA A 76 -9.57 13.61 -3.57
C ALA A 76 -10.88 14.24 -4.09
N ARG A 77 -10.77 15.30 -4.90
CA ARG A 77 -11.92 15.98 -5.53
C ARG A 77 -12.68 15.08 -6.51
N GLU A 78 -11.99 14.25 -7.28
CA GLU A 78 -12.60 13.30 -8.21
C GLU A 78 -13.48 12.28 -7.48
N LEU A 79 -13.08 11.87 -6.26
CA LEU A 79 -13.81 10.92 -5.43
C LEU A 79 -14.86 11.58 -4.53
N ALA A 80 -15.10 12.89 -4.63
CA ALA A 80 -16.06 13.62 -3.79
C ALA A 80 -17.51 13.14 -3.96
N ASP A 81 -17.85 12.51 -5.09
CA ASP A 81 -19.17 11.96 -5.37
C ASP A 81 -19.39 10.55 -4.80
N CYS A 82 -18.34 9.89 -4.29
CA CYS A 82 -18.42 8.62 -3.57
C CYS A 82 -18.75 8.86 -2.09
N ASP A 83 -19.99 9.25 -1.79
CA ASP A 83 -20.39 9.63 -0.44
C ASP A 83 -20.12 8.53 0.61
N GLY A 84 -19.61 8.94 1.77
CA GLY A 84 -19.19 8.06 2.87
C GLY A 84 -17.98 7.16 2.60
N LEU A 85 -17.29 7.30 1.46
CA LEU A 85 -16.06 6.57 1.17
C LEU A 85 -14.83 7.26 1.76
N ASN A 86 -14.02 6.51 2.49
CA ASN A 86 -12.66 6.87 2.86
C ASN A 86 -11.69 6.10 1.97
N VAL A 87 -10.73 6.78 1.33
CA VAL A 87 -9.69 6.13 0.52
C VAL A 87 -8.31 6.43 1.10
N VAL A 88 -7.58 5.39 1.50
CA VAL A 88 -6.19 5.52 1.93
C VAL A 88 -5.29 5.41 0.70
N VAL A 89 -4.50 6.44 0.43
CA VAL A 89 -3.62 6.52 -0.75
C VAL A 89 -2.18 6.70 -0.32
N GLY A 90 -1.29 5.80 -0.75
CA GLY A 90 0.14 5.95 -0.59
C GLY A 90 0.74 6.96 -1.59
N HIS A 91 1.53 7.91 -1.11
CA HIS A 91 2.22 8.93 -1.93
C HIS A 91 3.42 9.53 -1.19
N PRO A 92 4.38 10.17 -1.89
CA PRO A 92 5.40 10.98 -1.23
C PRO A 92 4.78 12.29 -0.72
N TRP A 93 5.20 12.73 0.46
CA TRP A 93 4.66 13.94 1.11
C TRP A 93 5.79 14.81 1.65
N GLY A 94 5.76 16.11 1.38
CA GLY A 94 6.79 17.06 1.82
C GLY A 94 7.60 17.72 0.68
N GLY A 95 8.74 18.30 1.03
CA GLY A 95 9.52 19.20 0.17
C GLY A 95 8.81 20.53 -0.09
N ALA A 96 9.21 21.25 -1.15
CA ALA A 96 8.67 22.57 -1.51
C ALA A 96 7.15 22.63 -1.82
N ALA A 97 6.44 21.51 -1.72
CA ALA A 97 5.00 21.42 -1.90
C ALA A 97 4.21 21.65 -0.60
N ILE A 98 4.84 21.52 0.57
CA ILE A 98 4.15 21.55 1.87
C ILE A 98 5.05 22.19 2.93
N ASP A 99 4.52 23.16 3.69
CA ASP A 99 5.25 23.87 4.74
C ASP A 99 5.44 23.00 5.99
N HIS A 100 6.38 22.05 5.93
CA HIS A 100 6.74 21.15 7.03
C HIS A 100 8.19 21.29 7.49
N GLY A 101 8.68 22.53 7.52
CA GLY A 101 10.02 22.87 7.98
C GLY A 101 11.07 22.82 6.87
N ASP A 102 12.28 23.28 7.20
CA ASP A 102 13.35 23.43 6.24
C ASP A 102 13.85 22.08 5.69
N ASP A 103 14.39 22.11 4.47
CA ASP A 103 15.16 21.00 3.89
C ASP A 103 16.24 20.53 4.88
N VAL A 104 16.60 19.25 4.82
CA VAL A 104 17.74 18.74 5.59
C VAL A 104 19.03 19.25 4.95
N ARG A 105 19.63 20.28 5.56
CA ARG A 105 20.83 20.96 5.05
C ARG A 105 22.02 20.79 6.00
N SER A 106 23.14 20.34 5.43
CA SER A 106 24.48 20.33 6.04
C SER A 106 25.50 20.88 5.03
N LYS A 107 26.78 20.98 5.44
CA LYS A 107 27.86 21.35 4.49
C LYS A 107 28.02 20.37 3.33
N SER A 108 27.59 19.12 3.49
CA SER A 108 27.84 18.04 2.53
C SER A 108 26.56 17.49 1.86
N VAL A 109 25.38 17.85 2.35
CA VAL A 109 24.09 17.30 1.88
C VAL A 109 23.01 18.37 1.96
N SER A 110 22.20 18.52 0.92
CA SER A 110 20.95 19.27 0.92
C SER A 110 19.88 18.40 0.28
N VAL A 111 19.00 17.80 1.09
CA VAL A 111 17.90 16.96 0.60
C VAL A 111 16.55 17.50 1.06
N PRO A 112 15.51 17.47 0.21
CA PRO A 112 14.18 17.90 0.60
C PRO A 112 13.66 17.03 1.75
N ARG A 113 12.94 17.64 2.71
CA ARG A 113 12.27 16.89 3.77
C ARG A 113 11.02 16.21 3.20
N VAL A 114 11.16 14.96 2.76
CA VAL A 114 10.09 14.14 2.18
C VAL A 114 9.80 12.94 3.08
N PHE A 115 8.57 12.48 3.08
CA PHE A 115 8.08 11.31 3.79
C PHE A 115 7.44 10.33 2.81
N ASN A 116 7.59 9.04 3.09
CA ASN A 116 6.72 8.00 2.54
C ASN A 116 5.43 8.05 3.36
N ALA A 117 4.31 8.41 2.73
CA ALA A 117 3.09 8.78 3.43
C ALA A 117 1.86 8.05 2.91
N ALA A 118 0.84 7.98 3.76
CA ALA A 118 -0.49 7.47 3.47
C ALA A 118 -1.52 8.52 3.89
N SER A 119 -2.24 9.09 2.93
CA SER A 119 -3.29 10.07 3.20
C SER A 119 -4.67 9.46 3.12
N VAL A 120 -5.57 9.88 4.01
CA VAL A 120 -6.98 9.54 3.99
C VAL A 120 -7.73 10.60 3.20
N LEU A 121 -8.38 10.18 2.11
CA LEU A 121 -9.22 11.02 1.28
C LEU A 121 -10.69 10.79 1.66
N ALA A 122 -11.41 11.86 2.00
CA ALA A 122 -12.83 11.80 2.28
C ALA A 122 -13.51 13.13 1.94
N GLY A 123 -14.74 13.05 1.40
CA GLY A 123 -15.56 14.23 1.11
C GLY A 123 -14.90 15.26 0.17
N GLY A 124 -14.05 14.82 -0.76
CA GLY A 124 -13.37 15.73 -1.68
C GLY A 124 -12.03 16.30 -1.19
N SER A 125 -11.55 15.88 -0.03
CA SER A 125 -10.38 16.47 0.64
C SER A 125 -9.45 15.42 1.28
N VAL A 126 -8.22 15.82 1.58
CA VAL A 126 -7.31 15.06 2.45
C VAL A 126 -7.65 15.37 3.91
N THR A 127 -8.03 14.36 4.69
CA THR A 127 -8.48 14.54 6.09
C THR A 127 -7.42 14.17 7.12
N ALA A 128 -6.47 13.31 6.77
CA ALA A 128 -5.33 12.95 7.60
C ALA A 128 -4.18 12.43 6.75
N THR A 129 -2.95 12.53 7.25
CA THR A 129 -1.74 12.00 6.59
C THR A 129 -0.85 11.31 7.62
N TYR A 130 -0.58 10.03 7.40
CA TYR A 130 0.37 9.23 8.16
C TYR A 130 1.73 9.22 7.46
N CYS A 131 2.82 9.27 8.21
CA CYS A 131 4.18 9.19 7.68
C CYS A 131 4.87 7.94 8.22
N LYS A 132 5.41 7.13 7.31
CA LYS A 132 6.13 5.88 7.61
C LYS A 132 7.21 6.13 8.66
N ARG A 133 7.29 5.23 9.64
CA ARG A 133 8.16 5.39 10.83
C ARG A 133 9.44 4.57 10.67
N GLU A 134 9.31 3.35 10.18
CA GLU A 134 10.43 2.46 9.90
C GLU A 134 10.81 2.54 8.43
N LEU A 135 12.01 3.05 8.16
CA LEU A 135 12.56 3.21 6.81
C LEU A 135 13.57 2.09 6.54
N PRO A 136 13.21 1.05 5.76
CA PRO A 136 14.13 -0.02 5.40
C PRO A 136 15.27 0.54 4.54
N ASN A 137 16.51 0.13 4.86
CA ASN A 137 17.71 0.55 4.14
C ASN A 137 18.68 -0.62 3.95
N TYR A 138 18.14 -1.75 3.50
CA TYR A 138 18.85 -3.01 3.28
C TYR A 138 18.32 -3.68 2.01
N GLN A 139 19.13 -4.58 1.44
CA GLN A 139 18.80 -5.28 0.19
C GLN A 139 18.47 -4.29 -0.95
N VAL A 140 17.24 -4.33 -1.45
CA VAL A 140 16.75 -3.49 -2.58
C VAL A 140 16.19 -2.15 -2.12
N PHE A 141 16.19 -1.87 -0.80
CA PHE A 141 15.63 -0.65 -0.24
C PHE A 141 16.71 0.34 0.18
N ASP A 142 16.56 1.59 -0.23
CA ASP A 142 17.37 2.75 0.17
C ASP A 142 16.49 3.90 0.70
N GLU A 143 15.45 3.60 1.48
CA GLU A 143 14.45 4.62 1.85
C GLU A 143 15.03 5.78 2.65
N ARG A 144 16.11 5.57 3.42
CA ARG A 144 16.77 6.67 4.17
C ARG A 144 17.52 7.64 3.27
N ARG A 145 17.77 7.29 2.00
CA ARG A 145 18.27 8.24 0.99
C ARG A 145 17.21 9.29 0.65
N TYR A 146 15.95 8.90 0.63
CA TYR A 146 14.86 9.70 0.08
C TYR A 146 13.94 10.31 1.13
N PHE A 147 13.74 9.60 2.24
CA PHE A 147 12.71 9.92 3.23
C PHE A 147 13.29 10.20 4.62
N VAL A 148 12.59 11.05 5.35
CA VAL A 148 12.75 11.25 6.78
C VAL A 148 11.73 10.38 7.52
N SER A 149 12.13 9.78 8.64
CA SER A 149 11.22 8.98 9.46
C SER A 149 10.14 9.87 10.09
N GLY A 150 8.89 9.42 10.05
CA GLY A 150 7.80 10.02 10.80
C GLY A 150 8.06 10.04 12.32
N ARG A 151 8.74 9.01 12.85
CA ARG A 151 9.15 8.95 14.27
C ARG A 151 10.15 10.05 14.59
N ASP A 152 11.22 10.16 13.82
CA ASP A 152 12.29 11.15 14.06
C ASP A 152 11.79 12.58 13.87
N SER A 153 10.71 12.75 13.10
CA SER A 153 10.01 14.01 12.90
C SER A 153 8.95 14.33 13.96
N GLY A 154 8.76 13.48 14.98
CA GLY A 154 7.78 13.68 16.05
C GLY A 154 6.33 13.52 15.61
N LEU A 155 6.07 12.90 14.46
CA LEU A 155 4.72 12.67 13.95
C LEU A 155 4.09 11.46 14.67
N GLY A 156 2.82 11.59 15.03
CA GLY A 156 2.06 10.57 15.75
C GLY A 156 1.42 9.50 14.85
N PRO A 157 0.76 8.50 15.44
CA PRO A 157 -0.07 7.56 14.68
C PRO A 157 -1.28 8.28 14.06
N VAL A 158 -1.83 7.70 13.00
CA VAL A 158 -3.10 8.15 12.39
C VAL A 158 -4.14 7.07 12.53
N VAL A 159 -5.28 7.46 13.10
CA VAL A 159 -6.48 6.63 13.22
C VAL A 159 -7.65 7.44 12.65
N PHE A 160 -8.38 6.89 11.70
CA PHE A 160 -9.59 7.50 11.15
C PHE A 160 -10.81 6.63 11.45
N GLU A 161 -12.00 7.21 11.46
CA GLU A 161 -13.25 6.50 11.74
C GLU A 161 -14.07 6.34 10.46
N SER A 162 -14.72 5.18 10.30
CA SER A 162 -15.79 4.96 9.33
C SER A 162 -16.82 4.03 9.96
N GLY A 163 -18.10 4.41 9.95
CA GLY A 163 -19.19 3.56 10.47
C GLY A 163 -19.00 3.07 11.91
N GLY A 164 -18.42 3.91 12.79
CA GLY A 164 -18.12 3.52 14.18
C GLY A 164 -16.95 2.56 14.36
N THR A 165 -16.21 2.21 13.30
CA THR A 165 -14.96 1.44 13.36
C THR A 165 -13.76 2.37 13.17
N ARG A 166 -12.73 2.24 14.01
CA ARG A 166 -11.50 3.02 13.92
C ARG A 166 -10.38 2.24 13.24
N PHE A 167 -9.76 2.84 12.23
CA PHE A 167 -8.76 2.23 11.36
C PHE A 167 -7.40 2.88 11.60
N GLY A 168 -6.45 2.12 12.12
CA GLY A 168 -5.06 2.57 12.32
C GLY A 168 -4.22 2.36 11.07
N VAL A 169 -3.56 3.40 10.58
CA VAL A 169 -2.76 3.35 9.34
C VAL A 169 -1.30 3.01 9.63
N LEU A 170 -0.74 2.08 8.86
CA LEU A 170 0.66 1.67 8.86
C LEU A 170 1.15 1.51 7.42
N ILE A 171 2.46 1.63 7.21
CA ILE A 171 3.09 1.44 5.90
C ILE A 171 4.19 0.39 5.98
N CYS A 172 4.01 -0.72 5.28
CA CYS A 172 4.98 -1.80 5.08
C CYS A 172 5.85 -2.15 6.30
N GLU A 173 7.11 -1.68 6.33
CA GLU A 173 8.10 -1.97 7.37
C GLU A 173 7.64 -1.60 8.78
N ASP A 174 6.70 -0.66 8.91
CA ASP A 174 6.09 -0.32 10.19
C ASP A 174 5.46 -1.53 10.88
N ALA A 175 4.82 -2.42 10.10
CA ALA A 175 4.23 -3.64 10.61
C ALA A 175 5.27 -4.75 10.89
N TRP A 176 6.54 -4.56 10.53
CA TRP A 176 7.60 -5.50 10.93
C TRP A 176 8.11 -5.20 12.34
N SER A 177 7.81 -4.00 12.85
CA SER A 177 8.19 -3.53 14.18
C SER A 177 7.01 -3.47 15.16
N ASP A 178 7.29 -3.61 16.46
CA ASP A 178 6.24 -3.60 17.50
C ASP A 178 5.63 -2.20 17.73
N GLU A 179 6.46 -1.15 17.68
CA GLU A 179 6.06 0.20 18.11
C GLU A 179 4.94 0.83 17.26
N PRO A 180 4.98 0.82 15.92
CA PRO A 180 3.95 1.49 15.11
C PRO A 180 2.54 0.91 15.35
N ALA A 181 2.42 -0.42 15.39
CA ALA A 181 1.15 -1.09 15.64
C ALA A 181 0.62 -0.84 17.07
N ARG A 182 1.50 -0.82 18.08
CA ARG A 182 1.11 -0.46 19.45
C ARG A 182 0.68 1.00 19.57
N LEU A 183 1.29 1.92 18.83
CA LEU A 183 0.86 3.33 18.81
C LEU A 183 -0.53 3.48 18.20
N ALA A 184 -0.82 2.80 17.08
CA ALA A 184 -2.16 2.78 16.51
C ALA A 184 -3.20 2.18 17.48
N GLN A 185 -2.86 1.07 18.14
CA GLN A 185 -3.69 0.46 19.18
C GLN A 185 -3.95 1.42 20.35
N ALA A 186 -2.91 2.08 20.87
CA ALA A 186 -3.01 3.03 21.97
C ALA A 186 -3.81 4.28 21.59
N ALA A 187 -3.78 4.68 20.31
CA ALA A 187 -4.63 5.74 19.74
C ALA A 187 -6.09 5.28 19.50
N GLY A 188 -6.41 4.01 19.80
CA GLY A 188 -7.75 3.47 19.74
C GLY A 188 -8.11 2.82 18.41
N ALA A 189 -7.15 2.34 17.62
CA ALA A 189 -7.49 1.54 16.44
C ALA A 189 -8.26 0.26 16.84
N ASP A 190 -9.32 -0.04 16.10
CA ASP A 190 -10.06 -1.31 16.18
C ASP A 190 -9.57 -2.30 15.11
N VAL A 191 -8.98 -1.80 14.02
CA VAL A 191 -8.40 -2.57 12.91
C VAL A 191 -7.09 -1.92 12.45
N LEU A 192 -6.08 -2.72 12.15
CA LEU A 192 -4.83 -2.25 11.54
C LEU A 192 -4.91 -2.31 10.00
N CYS A 193 -4.60 -1.21 9.33
CA CYS A 193 -4.53 -1.07 7.88
C CYS A 193 -3.09 -0.88 7.46
N VAL A 194 -2.51 -1.91 6.85
CA VAL A 194 -1.12 -1.89 6.36
C VAL A 194 -1.15 -1.78 4.84
N ILE A 195 -0.63 -0.69 4.29
CA ILE A 195 -0.42 -0.54 2.84
C ILE A 195 1.04 -0.88 2.49
N ASN A 196 1.26 -1.57 1.39
CA ASN A 196 2.55 -2.23 1.14
C ASN A 196 2.97 -2.19 -0.32
N ALA A 197 4.28 -2.09 -0.55
CA ALA A 197 4.98 -2.45 -1.77
C ALA A 197 6.20 -3.32 -1.39
N SER A 198 5.96 -4.59 -1.04
CA SER A 198 6.98 -5.54 -0.58
C SER A 198 7.44 -6.44 -1.74
N PRO A 199 8.69 -6.31 -2.23
CA PRO A 199 9.18 -7.09 -3.36
C PRO A 199 9.12 -8.60 -3.11
N PHE A 200 8.87 -9.33 -4.17
CA PHE A 200 8.81 -10.78 -4.21
C PHE A 200 10.21 -11.40 -4.14
N HIS A 201 10.32 -12.43 -3.32
CA HIS A 201 11.30 -13.50 -3.49
C HIS A 201 10.65 -14.80 -2.99
N LEU A 202 11.22 -15.95 -3.35
CA LEU A 202 10.71 -17.24 -2.88
C LEU A 202 10.68 -17.29 -1.35
N GLY A 203 9.59 -17.83 -0.79
CA GLY A 203 9.32 -17.89 0.64
C GLY A 203 8.73 -16.61 1.26
N LYS A 204 8.89 -15.45 0.62
CA LYS A 204 8.45 -14.15 1.15
C LYS A 204 6.94 -14.05 1.45
N PRO A 205 6.02 -14.63 0.65
CA PRO A 205 4.60 -14.55 0.95
C PRO A 205 4.23 -15.19 2.30
N ALA A 206 4.78 -16.38 2.59
CA ALA A 206 4.55 -17.06 3.86
C ALA A 206 5.19 -16.30 5.04
N ASP A 207 6.40 -15.77 4.84
CA ASP A 207 7.07 -14.94 5.86
C ASP A 207 6.27 -13.67 6.20
N ARG A 208 5.68 -13.02 5.18
CA ARG A 208 4.80 -11.85 5.34
C ARG A 208 3.60 -12.18 6.20
N GLU A 209 2.85 -13.22 5.87
CA GLU A 209 1.68 -13.62 6.65
C GLU A 209 2.05 -14.00 8.09
N ALA A 210 3.13 -14.76 8.29
CA ALA A 210 3.59 -15.14 9.63
C ALA A 210 3.99 -13.91 10.47
N GLN A 211 4.61 -12.90 9.87
CA GLN A 211 4.95 -11.65 10.55
C GLN A 211 3.70 -10.84 10.88
N MET A 212 2.78 -10.68 9.93
CA MET A 212 1.54 -9.95 10.18
C MET A 212 0.66 -10.65 11.23
N ALA A 213 0.66 -11.98 11.26
CA ALA A 213 -0.03 -12.76 12.30
C ALA A 213 0.52 -12.46 13.70
N ARG A 214 1.85 -12.40 13.85
CA ARG A 214 2.49 -11.98 15.11
C ARG A 214 2.06 -10.57 15.53
N ARG A 215 1.86 -9.65 14.58
CA ARG A 215 1.44 -8.27 14.88
C ARG A 215 -0.01 -8.17 15.28
N ALA A 216 -0.89 -8.89 14.58
CA ALA A 216 -2.29 -9.00 14.95
C ALA A 216 -2.44 -9.57 16.37
N GLN A 217 -1.75 -10.67 16.68
CA GLN A 217 -1.71 -11.27 18.01
C GLN A 217 -1.17 -10.32 19.09
N ALA A 218 -0.06 -9.63 18.80
CA ALA A 218 0.59 -8.72 19.77
C ALA A 218 -0.26 -7.50 20.12
N THR A 219 -1.14 -7.07 19.21
CA THR A 219 -2.06 -5.94 19.42
C THR A 219 -3.48 -6.39 19.77
N GLY A 220 -3.81 -7.67 19.58
CA GLY A 220 -5.19 -8.15 19.68
C GLY A 220 -6.13 -7.48 18.68
N LEU A 221 -5.61 -6.95 17.58
CA LEU A 221 -6.37 -6.27 16.54
C LEU A 221 -6.30 -7.06 15.23
N PRO A 222 -7.41 -7.18 14.48
CA PRO A 222 -7.36 -7.69 13.12
C PRO A 222 -6.53 -6.79 12.21
N LEU A 223 -5.98 -7.37 11.14
CA LEU A 223 -5.04 -6.72 10.23
C LEU A 223 -5.47 -6.88 8.78
N LEU A 224 -5.52 -5.77 8.06
CA LEU A 224 -5.80 -5.70 6.63
C LEU A 224 -4.53 -5.30 5.88
N TYR A 225 -4.07 -6.14 4.97
CA TYR A 225 -2.82 -6.00 4.24
C TYR A 225 -3.09 -5.72 2.75
N ALA A 226 -3.03 -4.45 2.35
CA ALA A 226 -3.17 -4.04 0.95
C ALA A 226 -1.79 -3.99 0.27
N HIS A 227 -1.61 -4.76 -0.80
CA HIS A 227 -0.30 -4.98 -1.41
C HIS A 227 -0.33 -4.72 -2.92
N LEU A 228 0.67 -3.99 -3.40
CA LEU A 228 0.96 -3.77 -4.81
C LEU A 228 1.19 -5.09 -5.55
N THR A 229 0.80 -5.14 -6.83
CA THR A 229 1.18 -6.24 -7.73
C THR A 229 1.76 -5.71 -9.04
N GLY A 230 2.67 -6.45 -9.68
CA GLY A 230 3.26 -6.08 -10.97
C GLY A 230 4.78 -5.93 -10.91
N GLY A 231 5.41 -5.73 -12.07
CA GLY A 231 6.84 -5.50 -12.23
C GLY A 231 7.20 -4.02 -12.26
N GLN A 232 8.35 -3.67 -11.67
CA GLN A 232 9.02 -2.38 -11.84
C GLN A 232 10.53 -2.65 -11.97
N ASP A 233 11.08 -2.41 -13.15
CA ASP A 233 12.48 -2.68 -13.48
C ASP A 233 12.93 -4.07 -13.01
N GLU A 234 13.80 -4.16 -12.00
CA GLU A 234 14.35 -5.42 -11.49
C GLU A 234 13.46 -6.13 -10.45
N VAL A 235 12.45 -5.44 -9.90
CA VAL A 235 11.60 -5.98 -8.83
C VAL A 235 10.22 -6.38 -9.35
N VAL A 236 9.67 -7.44 -8.75
CA VAL A 236 8.28 -7.85 -8.94
C VAL A 236 7.57 -7.81 -7.60
N PHE A 237 6.36 -7.28 -7.58
CA PHE A 237 5.44 -7.30 -6.45
C PHE A 237 4.38 -8.35 -6.72
N ASP A 238 4.28 -9.32 -5.84
CA ASP A 238 3.39 -10.47 -5.98
C ASP A 238 1.96 -10.17 -5.55
N GLY A 239 1.67 -9.02 -4.94
CA GLY A 239 0.35 -8.77 -4.37
C GLY A 239 0.01 -9.80 -3.30
N GLY A 240 -1.03 -10.58 -3.53
CA GLY A 240 -1.53 -11.51 -2.52
C GLY A 240 -2.06 -10.78 -1.28
N SER A 241 -2.71 -9.63 -1.47
CA SER A 241 -3.35 -8.86 -0.39
C SER A 241 -4.20 -9.78 0.49
N PHE A 242 -4.20 -9.58 1.81
CA PHE A 242 -4.85 -10.51 2.73
C PHE A 242 -5.46 -9.81 3.96
N ALA A 243 -6.30 -10.54 4.68
CA ALA A 243 -6.90 -10.14 5.94
C ALA A 243 -6.66 -11.22 7.00
N LEU A 244 -6.25 -10.80 8.19
CA LEU A 244 -6.07 -11.65 9.37
C LEU A 244 -7.03 -11.22 10.49
N ASP A 245 -7.46 -12.19 11.29
CA ASP A 245 -8.14 -11.89 12.54
C ASP A 245 -7.16 -11.48 13.66
N ALA A 246 -7.68 -11.15 14.84
CA ALA A 246 -6.88 -10.74 16.00
C ALA A 246 -6.03 -11.86 16.58
N GLN A 247 -6.29 -13.12 16.23
CA GLN A 247 -5.53 -14.30 16.60
C GLN A 247 -4.43 -14.61 15.57
N GLY A 248 -4.36 -13.85 14.49
CA GLY A 248 -3.39 -14.02 13.42
C GLY A 248 -3.77 -15.09 12.39
N GLU A 249 -5.01 -15.59 12.43
CA GLU A 249 -5.49 -16.57 11.46
C GLU A 249 -5.90 -15.90 10.15
N GLY A 250 -5.57 -16.56 9.04
CA GLY A 250 -5.89 -16.09 7.70
C GLY A 250 -7.39 -16.16 7.42
N VAL A 251 -8.01 -15.00 7.19
CA VAL A 251 -9.44 -14.89 6.86
C VAL A 251 -9.65 -14.91 5.35
N ALA A 252 -8.84 -14.14 4.62
CA ALA A 252 -8.96 -14.03 3.18
C ALA A 252 -7.63 -13.66 2.54
N ARG A 253 -7.39 -14.12 1.30
CA ARG A 253 -6.19 -13.80 0.52
C ARG A 253 -6.53 -13.68 -0.95
N ALA A 254 -6.06 -12.62 -1.59
CA ALA A 254 -6.14 -12.43 -3.03
C ALA A 254 -5.18 -13.36 -3.75
N ALA A 255 -5.49 -13.74 -4.98
CA ALA A 255 -4.52 -14.44 -5.81
C ALA A 255 -3.33 -13.51 -6.13
N PRO A 256 -2.08 -14.04 -6.13
CA PRO A 256 -0.90 -13.25 -6.41
C PRO A 256 -0.77 -12.90 -7.90
N LEU A 257 0.09 -11.93 -8.20
CA LEU A 257 0.57 -11.54 -9.54
C LEU A 257 -0.53 -11.13 -10.53
N GLN A 258 -1.67 -10.66 -10.02
CA GLN A 258 -2.76 -10.14 -10.83
C GLN A 258 -3.49 -8.99 -10.13
N PRO A 259 -3.88 -7.92 -10.83
CA PRO A 259 -4.72 -6.88 -10.25
C PRO A 259 -6.07 -7.42 -9.81
N THR A 260 -6.51 -7.06 -8.60
CA THR A 260 -7.82 -7.46 -8.05
C THR A 260 -8.21 -6.57 -6.87
N THR A 261 -9.44 -6.72 -6.39
CA THR A 261 -9.89 -6.07 -5.14
C THR A 261 -10.36 -7.14 -4.16
N LEU A 262 -9.61 -7.33 -3.08
CA LEU A 262 -10.05 -8.17 -1.98
C LEU A 262 -11.00 -7.37 -1.08
N ARG A 263 -12.10 -7.96 -0.65
CA ARG A 263 -13.07 -7.30 0.22
C ARG A 263 -13.15 -8.04 1.55
N ALA A 264 -13.33 -7.28 2.62
CA ALA A 264 -13.59 -7.81 3.95
C ALA A 264 -14.53 -6.86 4.70
N ASP A 265 -15.52 -7.43 5.37
CA ASP A 265 -16.44 -6.74 6.25
C ASP A 265 -15.85 -6.76 7.68
N VAL A 266 -15.73 -5.61 8.32
CA VAL A 266 -15.11 -5.46 9.65
C VAL A 266 -16.03 -4.75 10.62
N ALA A 267 -15.88 -5.04 11.91
CA ALA A 267 -16.55 -4.32 12.99
C ALA A 267 -15.67 -4.40 14.26
N PRO A 268 -15.79 -3.45 15.21
CA PRO A 268 -15.00 -3.45 16.43
C PRO A 268 -15.19 -4.74 17.23
N GLY A 269 -14.07 -5.35 17.63
CA GLY A 269 -14.05 -6.59 18.42
C GLY A 269 -14.55 -7.84 17.70
N ARG A 270 -14.76 -7.79 16.37
CA ARG A 270 -15.14 -8.95 15.55
C ARG A 270 -14.02 -9.30 14.56
N ALA A 271 -13.88 -10.59 14.25
CA ALA A 271 -13.00 -11.02 13.17
C ALA A 271 -13.52 -10.46 11.83
N PRO A 272 -12.62 -10.11 10.89
CA PRO A 272 -13.03 -9.76 9.53
C PRO A 272 -13.81 -10.91 8.89
N VAL A 273 -14.77 -10.57 8.04
CA VAL A 273 -15.59 -11.55 7.31
C VAL A 273 -15.48 -11.26 5.82
N PRO A 274 -14.99 -12.18 4.99
CA PRO A 274 -14.94 -11.97 3.55
C PRO A 274 -16.33 -12.22 2.93
N PRO A 275 -16.59 -11.71 1.71
CA PRO A 275 -17.80 -12.08 0.97
C PRO A 275 -17.93 -13.60 0.83
N ALA A 276 -19.16 -14.12 0.80
CA ALA A 276 -19.40 -15.55 0.63
C ALA A 276 -18.66 -16.11 -0.60
N GLY A 277 -17.95 -17.23 -0.42
CA GLY A 277 -17.13 -17.85 -1.46
C GLY A 277 -15.78 -17.16 -1.71
N SER A 278 -15.46 -16.08 -0.99
CA SER A 278 -14.12 -15.49 -0.94
C SER A 278 -13.44 -15.99 0.33
N GLY A 279 -12.31 -16.68 0.21
CA GLY A 279 -11.56 -17.22 1.34
C GLY A 279 -10.06 -17.03 1.16
N VAL A 280 -9.27 -17.83 1.85
CA VAL A 280 -7.82 -17.85 1.67
C VAL A 280 -7.48 -18.60 0.39
N VAL A 281 -7.15 -17.88 -0.68
CA VAL A 281 -6.65 -18.49 -1.93
C VAL A 281 -5.30 -19.14 -1.66
N ALA A 282 -5.10 -20.43 -1.96
CA ALA A 282 -3.82 -21.11 -1.74
C ALA A 282 -2.67 -20.45 -2.52
N LEU A 283 -1.48 -20.38 -1.91
CA LEU A 283 -0.27 -19.99 -2.63
C LEU A 283 0.11 -21.10 -3.61
N PRO A 284 0.52 -20.76 -4.85
CA PRO A 284 1.04 -21.75 -5.79
C PRO A 284 2.32 -22.42 -5.27
N GLU A 285 2.71 -23.55 -5.86
CA GLU A 285 4.01 -24.17 -5.60
C GLU A 285 5.17 -23.21 -5.95
N PRO A 286 6.34 -23.32 -5.31
CA PRO A 286 7.47 -22.38 -5.49
C PRO A 286 7.86 -22.14 -6.95
N GLU A 287 7.89 -23.19 -7.78
CA GLU A 287 8.22 -23.11 -9.21
C GLU A 287 7.19 -22.31 -9.99
N SER A 288 5.90 -22.47 -9.65
CA SER A 288 4.80 -21.71 -10.27
C SER A 288 4.84 -20.25 -9.87
N GLN A 289 5.20 -19.95 -8.61
CA GLN A 289 5.43 -18.57 -8.16
C GLN A 289 6.60 -17.93 -8.91
N ALA A 290 7.76 -18.62 -9.00
CA ALA A 290 8.93 -18.15 -9.72
C ALA A 290 8.60 -17.87 -11.19
N TRP A 291 7.97 -18.82 -11.87
CA TRP A 291 7.58 -18.68 -13.28
C TRP A 291 6.64 -17.49 -13.48
N SER A 292 5.61 -17.36 -12.64
CA SER A 292 4.65 -16.26 -12.75
C SER A 292 5.30 -14.91 -12.50
N ALA A 293 6.29 -14.83 -11.60
CA ALA A 293 7.06 -13.62 -11.35
C ALA A 293 7.92 -13.24 -12.58
N LEU A 294 8.62 -14.21 -13.20
CA LEU A 294 9.38 -13.98 -14.43
C LEU A 294 8.48 -13.48 -15.57
N VAL A 295 7.34 -14.12 -15.78
CA VAL A 295 6.35 -13.70 -16.79
C VAL A 295 5.85 -12.28 -16.50
N THR A 296 5.58 -11.96 -15.24
CA THR A 296 5.08 -10.63 -14.83
C THR A 296 6.15 -9.56 -15.05
N GLY A 297 7.40 -9.81 -14.65
CA GLY A 297 8.51 -8.88 -14.86
C GLY A 297 8.72 -8.56 -16.33
N VAL A 298 8.78 -9.58 -17.20
CA VAL A 298 8.92 -9.39 -18.65
C VAL A 298 7.73 -8.64 -19.24
N ARG A 299 6.50 -9.06 -18.92
CA ARG A 299 5.27 -8.41 -19.42
C ARG A 299 5.24 -6.92 -19.07
N ASP A 300 5.51 -6.59 -17.82
CA ASP A 300 5.37 -5.22 -17.33
C ASP A 300 6.53 -4.34 -17.80
N TYR A 301 7.75 -4.87 -17.91
CA TYR A 301 8.86 -4.13 -18.51
C TYR A 301 8.56 -3.73 -19.96
N ILE A 302 8.04 -4.64 -20.78
CA ILE A 302 7.65 -4.36 -22.16
C ILE A 302 6.47 -3.40 -22.21
N GLY A 303 5.41 -3.70 -21.44
CA GLY A 303 4.15 -2.98 -21.48
C GLY A 303 4.26 -1.54 -20.97
N LYS A 304 4.89 -1.33 -19.82
CA LYS A 304 5.05 0.00 -19.20
C LYS A 304 5.98 0.92 -20.00
N ASN A 305 6.95 0.35 -20.73
CA ASN A 305 7.84 1.12 -21.62
C ASN A 305 7.28 1.27 -23.05
N GLY A 306 6.13 0.69 -23.37
CA GLY A 306 5.50 0.83 -24.69
C GLY A 306 6.26 0.14 -25.84
N PHE A 307 7.06 -0.88 -25.54
CA PHE A 307 7.75 -1.65 -26.58
C PHE A 307 6.74 -2.51 -27.38
N PRO A 308 6.82 -2.53 -28.72
CA PRO A 308 5.85 -3.28 -29.54
C PRO A 308 6.15 -4.78 -29.63
N SER A 309 7.40 -5.20 -29.36
CA SER A 309 7.86 -6.58 -29.52
C SER A 309 9.18 -6.84 -28.79
N VAL A 310 9.53 -8.12 -28.65
CA VAL A 310 10.84 -8.59 -28.16
C VAL A 310 11.54 -9.47 -29.20
N ILE A 311 12.87 -9.56 -29.10
CA ILE A 311 13.70 -10.45 -29.91
C ILE A 311 14.45 -11.38 -28.96
N ILE A 312 14.40 -12.69 -29.24
CA ILE A 312 15.10 -13.73 -28.49
C ILE A 312 16.01 -14.49 -29.46
N GLY A 313 17.31 -14.57 -29.15
CA GLY A 313 18.26 -15.39 -29.90
C GLY A 313 18.22 -16.83 -29.43
N LEU A 314 17.81 -17.75 -30.30
CA LEU A 314 17.66 -19.17 -29.96
C LEU A 314 18.96 -19.93 -30.26
N SER A 315 19.57 -20.49 -29.21
CA SER A 315 20.81 -21.28 -29.31
C SER A 315 20.57 -22.78 -29.44
N GLY A 316 19.39 -23.26 -29.01
CA GLY A 316 19.08 -24.67 -28.82
C GLY A 316 19.46 -25.22 -27.44
N GLY A 317 20.06 -24.41 -26.57
CA GLY A 317 20.28 -24.72 -25.14
C GLY A 317 19.02 -24.48 -24.30
N ILE A 318 18.97 -25.05 -23.10
CA ILE A 318 17.79 -25.02 -22.22
C ILE A 318 17.37 -23.61 -21.76
N ASP A 319 18.31 -22.66 -21.72
CA ASP A 319 18.03 -21.28 -21.30
C ASP A 319 17.32 -20.44 -22.38
N SER A 320 17.53 -20.76 -23.66
CA SER A 320 17.06 -19.98 -24.83
C SER A 320 15.91 -20.65 -25.56
#